data_AF-A0A0Q5T7E2-F1
#
_entry.id   AF-A0A0Q5T7E2-F1
#
_cell.length_a   1.000
_cell.length_b   1.000
_cell.length_c   1.000
_cell.angle_alpha   90.00
_cell.angle_beta   90.00
_cell.angle_gamma   90.00
#
_symmetry.space_group_name_H-M   'P 1'
#
loop_
_entity.id
_entity.type
_entity.pdbx_description
1 polymer ?
#
loop_
_entity_poly.entity_id
_entity_poly.type
_entity_poly.pdbx_seq_one_letter_code
_entity_poly.pdbx_strand_id
1 'polypeptide(L)'
;MNKPFTIFLLAVVAALQISCSATLQKRYDQRHGTSTYDSDSDRYRSSRTTGSDDSYRRDYGKINEGNSRGAGDADYNRDLVLQYQDMDKLGEVVLYEISNLEKRWDSLIGEYKSARNSGRQVISDQLDRIDEDQKTLYKAYTHIYRDGKNNWPAVKSEVESTLNSVRRTDR
;
A
#
# COMPACT_ATOMS: atom_id res chain seq x y z
N MET A 1 -38.36 12.96 49.82
CA MET A 1 -37.63 11.72 49.45
C MET A 1 -37.93 11.42 47.99
N ASN A 2 -37.32 12.20 47.10
CA ASN A 2 -36.05 11.93 46.42
C ASN A 2 -36.31 11.16 45.12
N LYS A 3 -36.62 11.93 44.07
CA LYS A 3 -36.44 11.52 42.66
C LYS A 3 -35.13 12.12 42.12
N PRO A 4 -33.95 11.53 42.35
CA PRO A 4 -32.73 11.93 41.66
C PRO A 4 -32.12 10.82 40.79
N PHE A 5 -32.82 9.71 40.51
CA PHE A 5 -32.20 8.56 39.83
C PHE A 5 -32.48 8.46 38.33
N THR A 6 -33.55 9.07 37.83
CA THR A 6 -33.92 8.95 36.40
C THR A 6 -33.24 9.96 35.49
N ILE A 7 -32.71 11.06 36.01
CA ILE A 7 -31.98 12.06 35.21
C ILE A 7 -30.51 11.62 34.99
N PHE A 8 -29.94 10.85 35.92
CA PHE A 8 -28.54 10.43 35.83
C PHE A 8 -28.29 9.36 34.74
N LEU A 9 -29.29 8.55 34.41
CA LEU A 9 -29.13 7.45 33.47
C LEU A 9 -29.18 7.90 31.99
N LEU A 10 -29.80 9.05 31.72
CA LEU A 10 -29.91 9.63 30.38
C LEU A 10 -28.66 10.43 29.97
N ALA A 11 -27.92 10.97 30.94
CA ALA A 11 -26.66 11.70 30.68
C ALA A 11 -25.50 10.77 30.28
N VAL A 12 -25.47 9.52 30.78
CA VAL A 12 -24.41 8.55 30.48
C VAL A 12 -24.51 8.01 29.05
N VAL A 13 -25.72 7.89 28.49
CA VAL A 13 -25.92 7.41 27.12
C VAL A 13 -25.53 8.47 26.08
N ALA A 14 -25.70 9.76 26.39
CA ALA A 14 -25.27 10.85 25.51
C ALA A 14 -23.74 11.03 25.47
N ALA A 15 -23.02 10.76 26.57
CA ALA A 15 -21.56 10.87 26.64
C ALA A 15 -20.82 9.77 25.84
N LEU A 16 -21.47 8.62 25.62
CA LEU A 16 -20.90 7.51 24.83
C LEU A 16 -21.02 7.71 23.31
N GLN A 17 -21.95 8.54 22.85
CA GLN A 17 -22.15 8.81 21.42
C GLN A 17 -21.21 9.91 20.87
N ILE A 18 -20.67 10.78 21.73
CA ILE A 18 -19.75 11.86 21.31
C ILE A 18 -18.30 11.36 21.15
N SER A 19 -17.94 10.24 21.80
CA SER A 19 -16.56 9.75 21.82
C SER A 19 -16.13 8.98 20.56
N CYS A 20 -17.07 8.57 19.70
CA CYS A 20 -16.77 7.81 18.47
C CYS A 20 -16.50 8.71 17.25
N SER A 21 -17.10 9.90 17.18
CA SER A 21 -16.90 10.81 16.04
C SER A 21 -15.54 11.51 16.09
N ALA A 22 -15.11 11.95 17.28
CA ALA A 22 -13.82 12.61 17.48
C ALA A 22 -12.61 11.68 17.23
N THR A 23 -12.75 10.38 17.50
CA THR A 23 -11.69 9.39 17.21
C THR A 23 -11.62 9.00 15.74
N LEU A 24 -12.74 9.04 15.02
CA LEU A 24 -12.78 8.85 13.56
C LEU A 24 -12.14 10.03 12.82
N GLN A 25 -12.45 11.25 13.25
CA GLN A 25 -11.91 12.47 12.63
C GLN A 25 -10.41 12.63 12.90
N LYS A 26 -9.95 12.30 14.11
CA LYS A 26 -8.52 12.28 14.45
C LYS A 26 -7.70 11.28 13.62
N ARG A 27 -8.30 10.16 13.16
CA ARG A 27 -7.65 9.21 12.25
C ARG A 27 -7.69 9.65 10.78
N TYR A 28 -8.69 10.42 10.39
CA TYR A 28 -8.79 11.02 9.06
C TYR A 28 -7.74 12.13 8.87
N ASP A 29 -7.63 13.05 9.82
CA ASP A 29 -6.65 14.15 9.78
C ASP A 29 -5.20 13.66 9.89
N GLN A 30 -4.98 12.53 10.57
CA GLN A 30 -3.66 11.89 10.67
C GLN A 30 -3.27 11.13 9.39
N ARG A 31 -4.23 10.75 8.54
CA ARG A 31 -3.98 10.10 7.23
C ARG A 31 -3.94 11.10 6.07
N HIS A 32 -4.62 12.23 6.20
CA HIS A 32 -4.64 13.31 5.22
C HIS A 32 -4.08 14.56 5.87
N GLY A 33 -2.76 14.62 6.00
CA GLY A 33 -2.07 15.76 6.59
C GLY A 33 -2.40 17.05 5.83
N THR A 34 -3.26 17.89 6.41
CA THR A 34 -3.39 19.30 6.03
C THR A 34 -2.36 20.09 6.81
N SER A 35 -1.07 19.88 6.53
CA SER A 35 -0.04 20.82 7.00
C SER A 35 -0.08 22.03 6.08
N THR A 36 -0.72 23.10 6.54
CA THR A 36 -0.44 24.45 6.04
C THR A 36 1.04 24.72 6.23
N TYR A 37 1.76 24.78 5.11
CA TYR A 37 3.16 25.17 5.06
C TYR A 37 3.27 26.65 5.45
N ASP A 38 3.69 26.91 6.68
CA ASP A 38 4.23 28.22 7.05
C ASP A 38 5.51 28.42 6.23
N SER A 39 5.45 29.32 5.26
CA SER A 39 6.60 29.70 4.44
C SER A 39 7.44 30.71 5.23
N ASP A 40 8.36 30.19 6.02
CA ASP A 40 9.38 30.99 6.70
C ASP A 40 10.42 31.44 5.66
N SER A 41 10.43 32.73 5.37
CA SER A 41 11.23 33.35 4.30
C SER A 41 12.54 33.88 4.89
N ASP A 42 13.51 32.97 5.01
CA ASP A 42 14.84 33.31 5.46
C ASP A 42 15.68 33.96 4.34
N ARG A 43 15.80 35.29 4.48
CA ARG A 43 17.04 36.09 4.39
C ARG A 43 18.04 35.70 3.30
N TYR A 44 17.88 36.37 2.17
CA TYR A 44 18.93 36.55 1.17
C TYR A 44 20.13 37.31 1.77
N ARG A 45 21.20 36.60 2.14
CA ARG A 45 22.51 37.20 2.46
C ARG A 45 23.53 36.77 1.41
N SER A 46 23.84 37.74 0.54
CA SER A 46 24.92 37.73 -0.43
C SER A 46 26.27 37.37 0.20
N SER A 47 26.98 36.41 -0.41
CA SER A 47 28.43 36.25 -0.28
C SER A 47 28.96 35.47 -1.49
N ARG A 48 29.45 36.21 -2.48
CA ARG A 48 30.28 35.66 -3.57
C ARG A 48 31.57 35.10 -3.00
N THR A 49 31.78 33.80 -3.15
CA THR A 49 33.12 33.20 -3.16
C THR A 49 33.19 32.18 -4.29
N THR A 50 33.90 32.57 -5.33
CA THR A 50 34.51 31.74 -6.38
C THR A 50 35.18 30.50 -5.81
N GLY A 51 34.84 29.32 -6.35
CA GLY A 51 35.62 28.09 -6.21
C GLY A 51 34.85 26.93 -5.57
N SER A 52 34.04 26.21 -6.35
CA SER A 52 33.54 24.86 -5.97
C SER A 52 32.83 24.12 -7.12
N ASP A 53 33.36 24.17 -8.35
CA ASP A 53 32.83 23.32 -9.45
C ASP A 53 33.81 22.21 -9.86
N ASP A 54 35.08 22.33 -9.47
CA ASP A 54 36.13 21.34 -9.76
C ASP A 54 36.17 20.18 -8.73
N SER A 55 35.74 20.44 -7.48
CA SER A 55 35.60 19.40 -6.45
C SER A 55 34.47 18.43 -6.79
N TYR A 56 33.32 18.97 -7.26
CA TYR A 56 32.17 18.16 -7.65
C TYR A 56 32.51 17.24 -8.82
N ARG A 57 33.23 17.76 -9.84
CA ARG A 57 33.69 16.95 -10.98
C ARG A 57 34.71 15.87 -10.61
N ARG A 58 35.63 16.15 -9.67
CA ARG A 58 36.64 15.16 -9.23
C ARG A 58 36.05 13.99 -8.45
N ASP A 59 35.00 14.22 -7.69
CA ASP A 59 34.40 13.17 -6.85
C ASP A 59 33.67 12.13 -7.70
N TYR A 60 33.08 12.51 -8.84
CA TYR A 60 32.53 11.53 -9.80
C TYR A 60 33.60 10.72 -10.52
N GLY A 61 34.78 11.30 -10.79
CA GLY A 61 35.90 10.60 -11.41
C GLY A 61 36.49 9.51 -10.51
N LYS A 62 36.60 9.79 -9.21
CA LYS A 62 37.21 8.85 -8.24
C LYS A 62 36.31 7.68 -7.84
N ILE A 63 34.99 7.81 -7.96
CA ILE A 63 34.07 6.66 -7.78
C ILE A 63 34.22 5.68 -8.96
N ASN A 64 34.58 6.17 -10.14
CA ASN A 64 34.72 5.36 -11.35
C ASN A 64 36.13 4.76 -11.55
N GLU A 65 37.17 5.32 -10.93
CA GLU A 65 38.56 4.84 -11.08
C GLU A 65 38.91 3.62 -10.21
N GLY A 66 38.05 3.25 -9.25
CA GLY A 66 38.28 2.11 -8.35
C GLY A 66 37.82 0.74 -8.87
N ASN A 67 37.08 0.68 -9.98
CA ASN A 67 36.45 -0.57 -10.43
C ASN A 67 36.74 -0.86 -11.92
N SER A 68 38.02 -1.04 -12.24
CA SER A 68 38.46 -1.66 -13.49
C SER A 68 38.07 -3.15 -13.53
N ARG A 69 36.76 -3.42 -13.65
CA ARG A 69 36.13 -4.72 -13.94
C ARG A 69 34.99 -4.52 -14.96
N GLY A 70 35.28 -3.78 -16.03
CA GLY A 70 34.33 -3.27 -17.03
C GLY A 70 33.71 -4.31 -17.99
N ALA A 71 33.44 -5.53 -17.53
CA ALA A 71 32.66 -6.52 -18.29
C ALA A 71 31.56 -7.17 -17.42
N GLY A 72 31.80 -7.38 -16.12
CA GLY A 72 30.79 -7.97 -15.23
C GLY A 72 29.73 -7.00 -14.71
N ASP A 73 30.01 -5.69 -14.72
CA ASP A 73 29.12 -4.67 -14.14
C ASP A 73 27.98 -4.24 -15.10
N ALA A 74 28.26 -4.24 -16.41
CA ALA A 74 27.24 -3.94 -17.43
C ALA A 74 26.21 -5.08 -17.54
N ASP A 75 26.67 -6.33 -17.51
CA ASP A 75 25.80 -7.51 -17.54
C ASP A 75 24.99 -7.62 -16.24
N TYR A 76 25.59 -7.39 -15.07
CA TYR A 76 24.87 -7.34 -13.80
C TYR A 76 23.79 -6.26 -13.78
N ASN A 77 24.10 -5.05 -14.26
CA ASN A 77 23.13 -3.97 -14.35
C ASN A 77 21.99 -4.29 -15.33
N ARG A 78 22.29 -4.98 -16.44
CA ARG A 78 21.28 -5.46 -17.39
C ARG A 78 20.36 -6.51 -16.77
N ASP A 79 20.92 -7.48 -16.07
CA ASP A 79 20.16 -8.54 -15.40
C ASP A 79 19.24 -7.95 -14.32
N LEU A 80 19.72 -6.96 -13.57
CA LEU A 80 18.91 -6.26 -12.59
C LEU A 80 17.73 -5.49 -13.23
N VAL A 81 17.97 -4.82 -14.36
CA VAL A 81 16.89 -4.14 -15.10
C VAL A 81 15.86 -5.15 -15.61
N LEU A 82 16.30 -6.28 -16.16
CA LEU A 82 15.40 -7.35 -16.61
C LEU A 82 14.59 -7.94 -15.45
N GLN A 83 15.22 -8.13 -14.29
CA GLN A 83 14.55 -8.58 -13.07
C GLN A 83 13.45 -7.60 -12.65
N TYR A 84 13.73 -6.29 -12.63
CA TYR A 84 12.71 -5.29 -12.32
C TYR A 84 11.57 -5.28 -13.34
N GLN A 85 11.86 -5.43 -14.63
CA GLN A 85 10.81 -5.55 -15.66
C GLN A 85 9.91 -6.77 -15.42
N ASP A 86 10.49 -7.90 -15.01
CA ASP A 86 9.71 -9.10 -14.70
C ASP A 86 8.93 -8.96 -13.40
N MET A 87 9.47 -8.27 -12.40
CA MET A 87 8.77 -7.89 -11.18
C MET A 87 7.55 -7.02 -11.49
N ASP A 88 7.71 -6.02 -12.36
CA ASP A 88 6.63 -5.12 -12.77
C ASP A 88 5.53 -5.86 -13.52
N LYS A 89 5.88 -6.73 -14.48
CA LYS A 89 4.88 -7.57 -15.18
C LYS A 89 4.08 -8.43 -14.20
N LEU A 90 4.73 -9.06 -13.24
CA LEU A 90 4.03 -9.88 -12.26
C LEU A 90 3.18 -9.03 -11.31
N GLY A 91 3.69 -7.86 -10.91
CA GLY A 91 2.96 -6.89 -10.11
C GLY A 91 1.69 -6.41 -10.80
N GLU A 92 1.76 -6.10 -12.09
CA GLU A 92 0.59 -5.75 -12.91
C GLU A 92 -0.45 -6.86 -12.95
N VAL A 93 -0.03 -8.12 -13.09
CA VAL A 93 -0.94 -9.27 -13.08
C VAL A 93 -1.63 -9.40 -11.71
N VAL A 94 -0.91 -9.18 -10.61
CA VAL A 94 -1.50 -9.19 -9.26
C VAL A 94 -2.52 -8.07 -9.10
N LEU A 95 -2.20 -6.85 -9.52
CA LEU A 95 -3.11 -5.71 -9.48
C LEU A 95 -4.35 -5.93 -10.35
N TYR A 96 -4.18 -6.54 -11.51
CA TYR A 96 -5.29 -6.93 -12.38
C TYR A 96 -6.24 -7.92 -11.69
N GLU A 97 -5.70 -8.92 -11.00
CA GLU A 97 -6.49 -9.89 -10.25
C GLU A 97 -7.27 -9.22 -9.10
N ILE A 98 -6.62 -8.32 -8.36
CA ILE A 98 -7.27 -7.51 -7.32
C ILE A 98 -8.46 -6.72 -7.90
N SER A 99 -8.27 -6.05 -9.04
CA SER A 99 -9.34 -5.29 -9.70
C SER A 99 -10.51 -6.18 -10.14
N ASN A 100 -10.25 -7.42 -10.56
CA ASN A 100 -11.31 -8.37 -10.89
C ASN A 100 -12.10 -8.78 -9.65
N LEU A 101 -11.42 -9.05 -8.53
CA LEU A 101 -12.07 -9.33 -7.25
C LEU A 101 -12.93 -8.16 -6.78
N GLU A 102 -12.47 -6.92 -6.93
CA GLU A 102 -13.26 -5.71 -6.60
C GLU A 102 -14.55 -5.63 -7.43
N LYS A 103 -14.48 -5.83 -8.74
CA LYS A 103 -15.67 -5.85 -9.60
C LYS A 103 -16.66 -6.94 -9.19
N ARG A 104 -16.15 -8.11 -8.81
CA ARG A 104 -16.99 -9.21 -8.34
C ARG A 104 -17.64 -8.89 -7.00
N TRP A 105 -16.89 -8.29 -6.09
CA TRP A 105 -17.41 -7.80 -4.81
C TRP A 105 -18.55 -6.81 -5.02
N ASP A 106 -18.39 -5.84 -5.94
CA ASP A 106 -19.41 -4.86 -6.30
C ASP A 106 -20.68 -5.51 -6.89
N SER A 107 -20.53 -6.58 -7.68
CA SER A 107 -21.67 -7.36 -8.17
C SER A 107 -22.39 -8.07 -7.02
N LEU A 108 -21.64 -8.78 -6.18
CA LEU A 108 -22.18 -9.58 -5.08
C LEU A 108 -22.86 -8.72 -4.02
N ILE A 109 -22.35 -7.52 -3.71
CA ILE A 109 -23.03 -6.62 -2.77
C ILE A 109 -24.36 -6.09 -3.35
N GLY A 110 -24.45 -5.92 -4.67
CA GLY A 110 -25.69 -5.61 -5.37
C GLY A 110 -26.71 -6.76 -5.25
N GLU A 111 -26.25 -7.98 -5.46
CA GLU A 111 -27.06 -9.20 -5.30
C GLU A 111 -27.50 -9.42 -3.85
N TYR A 112 -26.61 -9.19 -2.88
CA TYR A 112 -26.90 -9.33 -1.46
C TYR A 112 -28.09 -8.48 -1.03
N LYS A 113 -28.17 -7.24 -1.53
CA LYS A 113 -29.27 -6.31 -1.22
C LYS A 113 -30.62 -6.83 -1.72
N SER A 114 -30.64 -7.50 -2.87
CA SER A 114 -31.87 -8.01 -3.51
C SER A 114 -32.20 -9.47 -3.17
N ALA A 115 -31.26 -10.23 -2.60
CA ALA A 115 -31.42 -11.64 -2.26
C ALA A 115 -32.37 -11.91 -1.07
N ARG A 116 -33.03 -13.07 -1.10
CA ARG A 116 -33.80 -13.65 0.03
C ARG A 116 -32.84 -14.18 1.12
N ASN A 117 -33.34 -14.36 2.34
CA ASN A 117 -32.53 -14.71 3.52
C ASN A 117 -31.58 -15.91 3.33
N SER A 118 -31.99 -16.97 2.63
CA SER A 118 -31.12 -18.14 2.37
C SER A 118 -30.00 -17.85 1.36
N GLY A 119 -30.23 -16.97 0.39
CA GLY A 119 -29.22 -16.53 -0.58
C GLY A 119 -28.23 -15.52 0.02
N ARG A 120 -28.68 -14.71 0.99
CA ARG A 120 -27.82 -13.74 1.66
C ARG A 120 -26.66 -14.37 2.41
N GLN A 121 -26.87 -15.50 3.09
CA GLN A 121 -25.78 -16.18 3.79
C GLN A 121 -24.70 -16.65 2.81
N VAL A 122 -25.09 -17.28 1.70
CA VAL A 122 -24.13 -17.75 0.68
C VAL A 122 -23.35 -16.59 0.07
N ILE A 123 -24.02 -15.46 -0.21
CA ILE A 123 -23.37 -14.27 -0.74
C ILE A 123 -22.42 -13.65 0.31
N SER A 124 -22.80 -13.63 1.59
CA SER A 124 -21.94 -13.16 2.68
C SER A 124 -20.65 -13.99 2.75
N ASP A 125 -20.77 -15.32 2.73
CA ASP A 125 -19.62 -16.21 2.77
C ASP A 125 -18.69 -16.01 1.55
N GLN A 126 -19.25 -15.66 0.38
CA GLN A 126 -18.46 -15.32 -0.81
C GLN A 126 -17.76 -13.96 -0.69
N LEU A 127 -18.43 -12.95 -0.13
CA LEU A 127 -17.84 -11.63 0.11
C LEU A 127 -16.65 -11.72 1.09
N ASP A 128 -16.79 -12.53 2.15
CA ASP A 128 -15.72 -12.75 3.12
C ASP A 128 -14.49 -13.42 2.47
N ARG A 129 -14.69 -14.42 1.60
CA ARG A 129 -13.60 -15.05 0.84
C ARG A 129 -12.89 -14.07 -0.08
N ILE A 130 -13.65 -13.22 -0.78
CA ILE A 130 -13.06 -12.20 -1.66
C ILE A 130 -12.19 -11.22 -0.86
N ASP A 131 -12.62 -10.81 0.34
CA ASP A 131 -11.82 -9.93 1.22
C ASP A 131 -10.52 -10.62 1.69
N GLU A 132 -10.57 -11.92 1.99
CA GLU A 132 -9.38 -12.72 2.32
C GLU A 132 -8.42 -12.85 1.13
N ASP A 133 -8.94 -13.14 -0.07
CA ASP A 133 -8.16 -13.27 -1.30
C ASP A 133 -7.51 -11.93 -1.69
N GLN A 134 -8.24 -10.82 -1.59
CA GLN A 134 -7.70 -9.47 -1.80
C GLN A 134 -6.53 -9.19 -0.85
N LYS A 135 -6.68 -9.43 0.45
CA LYS A 135 -5.59 -9.24 1.42
C LYS A 135 -4.37 -10.08 1.08
N THR A 136 -4.58 -11.30 0.60
CA THR A 136 -3.50 -12.21 0.22
C THR A 136 -2.77 -11.69 -1.02
N LEU A 137 -3.49 -11.21 -2.04
CA LEU A 137 -2.90 -10.60 -3.23
C LEU A 137 -2.18 -9.28 -2.92
N TYR A 138 -2.71 -8.43 -2.03
CA TYR A 138 -2.01 -7.21 -1.60
C TYR A 138 -0.69 -7.54 -0.91
N LYS A 139 -0.67 -8.57 -0.05
CA LYS A 139 0.59 -9.05 0.56
C LYS A 139 1.56 -9.54 -0.50
N ALA A 140 1.11 -10.36 -1.45
CA ALA A 140 1.92 -10.84 -2.56
C ALA A 140 2.51 -9.67 -3.38
N TYR A 141 1.71 -8.66 -3.72
CA TYR A 141 2.16 -7.46 -4.41
C TYR A 141 3.27 -6.73 -3.65
N THR A 142 3.09 -6.49 -2.35
CA THR A 142 4.14 -5.86 -1.54
C THR A 142 5.39 -6.72 -1.40
N HIS A 143 5.23 -8.05 -1.36
CA HIS A 143 6.33 -9.01 -1.25
C HIS A 143 7.24 -8.99 -2.50
N ILE A 144 6.66 -8.81 -3.69
CA ILE A 144 7.41 -8.63 -4.95
C ILE A 144 8.50 -7.57 -4.77
N TYR A 145 8.12 -6.36 -4.35
CA TYR A 145 9.06 -5.24 -4.29
C TYR A 145 9.90 -5.21 -3.02
N ARG A 146 9.42 -5.82 -1.94
CA ARG A 146 10.15 -5.91 -0.68
C ARG A 146 11.32 -6.89 -0.77
N ASP A 147 11.07 -8.09 -1.29
CA ASP A 147 12.02 -9.21 -1.20
C ASP A 147 12.52 -9.67 -2.58
N GLY A 148 11.84 -9.27 -3.67
CA GLY A 148 12.17 -9.68 -5.03
C GLY A 148 13.53 -9.22 -5.52
N LYS A 149 14.09 -8.12 -5.00
CA LYS A 149 15.46 -7.68 -5.35
C LYS A 149 16.51 -8.73 -4.99
N ASN A 150 16.37 -9.37 -3.84
CA ASN A 150 17.38 -10.28 -3.29
C ASN A 150 17.13 -11.74 -3.68
N ASN A 151 15.86 -12.14 -3.89
CA ASN A 151 15.49 -13.52 -4.16
C ASN A 151 14.30 -13.64 -5.13
N TRP A 152 14.44 -13.07 -6.33
CA TRP A 152 13.37 -13.07 -7.32
C TRP A 152 12.78 -14.45 -7.66
N PRO A 153 13.57 -15.53 -7.85
CA PRO A 153 13.01 -16.82 -8.25
C PRO A 153 12.04 -17.41 -7.22
N ALA A 154 12.35 -17.29 -5.93
CA ALA A 154 11.47 -17.78 -4.87
C ALA A 154 10.21 -16.92 -4.76
N VAL A 155 10.37 -15.59 -4.73
CA VAL A 155 9.26 -14.64 -4.65
C VAL A 155 8.31 -14.81 -5.83
N LYS A 156 8.84 -14.96 -7.05
CA LYS A 156 8.05 -15.23 -8.25
C LYS A 156 7.23 -16.51 -8.12
N SER A 157 7.85 -17.61 -7.71
CA SER A 157 7.15 -18.90 -7.54
C SER A 157 6.05 -18.82 -6.47
N GLU A 158 6.29 -18.12 -5.37
CA GLU A 158 5.31 -17.96 -4.30
C GLU A 158 4.11 -17.12 -4.77
N VAL A 159 4.38 -15.98 -5.41
CA VAL A 159 3.33 -15.10 -5.95
C VAL A 159 2.51 -15.80 -7.03
N GLU A 160 3.14 -16.55 -7.94
CA GLU A 160 2.43 -17.35 -8.94
C GLU A 160 1.57 -18.44 -8.28
N SER A 161 2.05 -19.08 -7.21
CA SER A 161 1.26 -20.03 -6.42
C SER A 161 0.05 -19.35 -5.77
N THR A 162 0.23 -18.16 -5.20
CA THR A 162 -0.87 -17.37 -4.63
C THR A 162 -1.91 -17.00 -5.69
N LEU A 163 -1.48 -16.49 -6.85
CA LEU A 163 -2.37 -16.17 -7.97
C LEU A 163 -3.17 -17.40 -8.43
N ASN A 164 -2.51 -18.55 -8.54
CA ASN A 164 -3.18 -19.80 -8.91
C ASN A 164 -4.16 -20.27 -7.84
N SER A 165 -3.86 -20.05 -6.55
CA SER A 165 -4.76 -20.39 -5.46
C SER A 165 -6.05 -19.58 -5.54
N VAL A 166 -5.94 -18.24 -5.66
CA VAL A 166 -7.10 -17.34 -5.77
C VAL A 166 -7.97 -17.72 -6.98
N ARG A 167 -7.35 -17.94 -8.14
CA ARG A 167 -8.07 -18.31 -9.38
C ARG A 167 -8.78 -19.66 -9.31
N ARG A 168 -8.31 -20.59 -8.47
CA ARG A 168 -8.98 -21.89 -8.27
C ARG A 168 -10.20 -21.76 -7.38
N THR A 169 -10.15 -20.90 -6.37
CA THR A 169 -11.30 -20.59 -5.50
C THR A 169 -12.43 -19.92 -6.29
N ASP A 170 -12.09 -19.25 -7.39
CA ASP A 170 -13.02 -18.53 -8.26
C ASP A 170 -13.72 -19.40 -9.33
N ARG A 171 -13.32 -20.67 -9.51
CA ARG A 171 -13.95 -21.64 -10.42
C ARG A 171 -14.90 -22.58 -9.70
#